data_AF-A0A7G2C4Q9-F1
#
_entry.id   AF-A0A7G2C4Q9-F1
#
_cell.length_a   1.000
_cell.length_b   1.000
_cell.length_c   1.000
_cell.angle_alpha   90.00
_cell.angle_beta   90.00
_cell.angle_gamma   90.00
#
_symmetry.space_group_name_H-M   'P 1'
#
loop_
_entity.id
_entity.type
_entity.pdbx_description
1 polymer ?
#
loop_
_entity_poly.entity_id
_entity_poly.type
_entity_poly.pdbx_seq_one_letter_code
_entity_poly.pdbx_strand_id
1 'polypeptide(L)'
;MAEDNSDLTLSVLAEASGNVVKVEMKNGSTYRGKVSIIDKAGNIELTNVSVQNRDSSLSVEERVLLRNAQVRLIHLPPEFVNSPLLNTHSAQTLNRLKKSLRRKAPTNKAAKKDHSGNKEKKRLKSLRL
;
A
#
# COMPACT_ATOMS: atom_id res chain seq x y z
N MET A 1 23.76 -8.44 16.40
CA MET A 1 23.23 -7.09 16.70
C MET A 1 22.42 -6.69 15.49
N ALA A 2 21.10 -6.54 15.66
CA ALA A 2 20.15 -6.31 14.58
C ALA A 2 20.15 -4.83 14.20
N GLU A 3 20.90 -4.46 13.17
CA GLU A 3 20.70 -3.20 12.47
C GLU A 3 19.90 -3.47 11.21
N ASP A 4 18.60 -3.72 11.39
CA ASP A 4 17.69 -3.96 10.29
C ASP A 4 16.43 -3.10 10.50
N ASN A 5 16.63 -1.80 10.33
CA ASN A 5 15.57 -0.83 10.07
C ASN A 5 16.04 0.04 8.91
N SER A 6 16.31 -0.59 7.77
CA SER A 6 16.36 0.13 6.51
C SER A 6 14.97 0.71 6.29
N ASP A 7 14.82 2.03 6.46
CA ASP A 7 13.57 2.71 6.14
C ASP A 7 13.30 2.48 4.66
N LEU A 8 12.38 1.56 4.36
CA LEU A 8 12.02 1.13 3.01
C LEU A 8 11.78 2.35 2.10
N THR A 9 11.22 3.42 2.67
CA THR A 9 10.98 4.69 1.99
C THR A 9 12.27 5.32 1.49
N LEU A 10 13.28 5.42 2.35
CA LEU A 10 14.57 6.00 2.01
C LEU A 10 15.35 5.10 1.04
N SER A 11 15.27 3.78 1.22
CA SER A 11 15.91 2.82 0.30
C SER A 11 15.32 2.87 -1.10
N VAL A 12 13.98 2.90 -1.23
CA VAL A 12 13.29 3.07 -2.52
C VAL A 12 13.59 4.43 -3.12
N LEU A 13 13.61 5.48 -2.30
CA LEU A 13 13.93 6.82 -2.77
C LEU A 13 15.37 6.87 -3.32
N ALA A 14 16.34 6.28 -2.62
CA ALA A 14 17.72 6.20 -3.09
C ALA A 14 17.87 5.45 -4.43
N GLU A 15 17.07 4.40 -4.66
CA GLU A 15 17.00 3.69 -5.94
C GLU A 15 16.49 4.60 -7.08
N ALA A 16 15.74 5.67 -6.77
CA ALA A 16 15.30 6.68 -7.73
C ALA A 16 16.42 7.61 -8.24
N SER A 17 17.64 7.48 -7.71
CA SER A 17 18.80 8.21 -8.22
C SER A 17 19.02 7.94 -9.71
N GLY A 18 19.34 8.99 -10.46
CA GLY A 18 19.51 8.93 -11.91
C GLY A 18 18.21 9.00 -12.72
N ASN A 19 17.04 8.95 -12.09
CA ASN A 19 15.76 9.03 -12.78
C ASN A 19 15.12 10.41 -12.70
N VAL A 20 14.24 10.72 -13.65
CA VAL A 20 13.48 11.98 -13.65
C VAL A 20 12.26 11.83 -12.75
N VAL A 21 12.21 12.61 -11.67
CA VAL A 21 11.11 12.61 -10.71
C VAL A 21 10.38 13.95 -10.73
N LYS A 22 9.16 13.97 -10.18
CA LYS A 22 8.44 15.20 -9.85
C LYS A 22 8.28 15.29 -8.33
N VAL A 23 8.72 16.38 -7.73
CA VAL A 23 8.66 16.63 -6.29
C VAL A 23 7.71 17.79 -6.03
N GLU A 24 6.72 17.56 -5.18
CA GLU A 24 5.80 18.60 -4.71
C GLU A 24 6.24 19.08 -3.33
N MET A 25 6.34 20.40 -3.17
CA MET A 25 6.72 21.04 -1.93
C MET A 25 5.49 21.46 -1.12
N LYS A 26 5.64 21.62 0.19
CA LYS A 26 4.57 22.05 1.11
C LYS A 26 4.00 23.42 0.77
N ASN A 27 4.81 24.31 0.18
CA ASN A 27 4.38 25.63 -0.27
C ASN A 27 3.57 25.61 -1.58
N GLY A 28 3.40 24.44 -2.22
CA GLY A 28 2.68 24.27 -3.47
C GLY A 28 3.55 24.37 -4.73
N SER A 29 4.84 24.70 -4.61
CA SER A 29 5.77 24.63 -5.74
C SER A 29 6.08 23.18 -6.11
N THR A 30 6.34 22.96 -7.39
CA THR A 30 6.64 21.66 -7.98
C THR A 30 7.97 21.72 -8.71
N TYR A 31 8.80 20.71 -8.52
CA TYR A 31 10.11 20.57 -9.16
C TYR A 31 10.14 19.29 -9.96
N ARG A 32 10.51 19.35 -11.24
CA ARG A 32 10.67 18.17 -12.09
C ARG A 32 12.07 18.14 -12.65
N GLY A 33 12.85 17.11 -12.33
CA GLY A 33 14.25 17.01 -12.74
C GLY A 33 14.83 15.64 -12.48
N LYS A 34 16.08 15.42 -12.91
CA LYS A 34 16.82 14.18 -12.68
C LYS A 34 17.39 14.16 -11.27
N VAL A 35 17.13 13.11 -10.51
CA VAL A 35 17.76 12.91 -9.20
C VAL A 35 19.26 12.71 -9.38
N SER A 36 20.04 13.59 -8.79
CA SER A 36 21.50 13.52 -8.74
C SER A 36 21.95 12.71 -7.54
N ILE A 37 21.53 13.14 -6.34
CA ILE A 37 21.93 12.56 -5.06
C ILE A 37 20.76 12.63 -4.09
N ILE A 38 20.64 11.60 -3.24
CA ILE A 38 19.77 11.62 -2.07
C ILE A 38 20.61 11.31 -0.85
N ASP A 39 20.55 12.20 0.15
CA ASP A 39 21.26 12.02 1.42
C ASP A 39 20.49 11.08 2.36
N LYS A 40 21.15 10.56 3.41
CA LYS A 40 20.54 9.72 4.45
C LYS A 40 19.41 10.42 5.20
N ALA A 41 19.43 11.76 5.25
CA ALA A 41 18.32 12.55 5.79
C ALA A 41 17.10 12.61 4.83
N GLY A 42 17.23 12.17 3.58
CA GLY A 42 16.22 12.28 2.54
C GLY A 42 16.17 13.64 1.85
N ASN A 43 17.23 14.45 1.97
CA ASN A 43 17.38 15.64 1.13
C ASN A 43 17.67 15.20 -0.31
N ILE A 44 17.12 15.90 -1.29
CA ILE A 44 17.16 15.49 -2.69
C ILE A 44 17.83 16.58 -3.50
N GLU A 45 18.86 16.21 -4.24
CA GLU A 45 19.46 17.06 -5.23
C GLU A 45 18.95 16.69 -6.62
N LEU A 46 18.42 17.68 -7.35
CA LEU A 46 17.94 17.53 -8.71
C LEU A 46 18.82 18.31 -9.69
N THR A 47 18.95 17.81 -10.91
CA THR A 47 19.60 18.46 -12.05
C THR A 47 18.65 18.57 -13.24
N ASN A 48 18.88 19.56 -14.11
CA ASN A 48 18.02 19.89 -15.27
C ASN A 48 16.55 20.02 -14.86
N VAL A 49 16.28 20.99 -13.98
CA VAL A 49 15.03 21.09 -13.23
C VAL A 49 14.11 22.12 -13.87
N SER A 50 12.87 21.71 -14.15
CA SER A 50 11.78 22.65 -14.40
C SER A 50 11.00 22.87 -13.10
N VAL A 51 10.84 24.13 -12.72
CA VAL A 51 10.12 24.54 -11.51
C VAL A 51 8.80 25.16 -11.92
N GLN A 52 7.73 24.75 -11.26
CA GLN A 52 6.43 25.41 -11.31
C GLN A 52 6.11 25.95 -9.93
N ASN A 53 6.05 27.25 -9.78
CA ASN A 53 5.70 27.89 -8.52
C ASN A 53 4.20 27.84 -8.26
N ARG A 54 3.79 28.19 -7.03
CA ARG A 54 2.38 28.23 -6.63
C ARG A 54 1.54 29.20 -7.47
N ASP A 55 2.13 30.28 -7.97
CA ASP A 55 1.51 31.25 -8.88
C ASP A 55 1.46 30.76 -10.35
N SER A 56 1.84 29.50 -10.59
CA SER A 56 1.98 28.87 -11.90
C SER A 56 3.09 29.44 -12.79
N SER A 57 3.98 30.30 -12.26
CA SER A 57 5.17 30.70 -12.99
C SER A 57 6.11 29.52 -13.21
N LEU A 58 6.72 29.47 -14.39
CA LEU A 58 7.66 28.42 -14.78
C LEU A 58 9.08 28.98 -14.83
N SER A 59 10.03 28.25 -14.24
CA SER A 59 11.46 28.53 -14.41
C SER A 59 12.23 27.24 -14.70
N VAL A 60 13.46 27.40 -15.16
CA VAL A 60 14.41 26.30 -15.38
C VAL A 60 15.64 26.59 -14.54
N GLU A 61 16.05 25.61 -13.77
CA GLU A 61 17.22 25.66 -12.91
C GLU A 61 18.14 24.50 -13.28
N GLU A 62 19.45 24.76 -13.35
CA GLU A 62 20.43 23.72 -13.66
C GLU A 62 20.50 22.68 -12.53
N ARG A 63 20.48 23.15 -11.28
CA ARG A 63 20.64 22.31 -10.08
C ARG A 63 19.87 22.89 -8.90
N VAL A 64 19.14 22.05 -8.17
CA VAL A 64 18.35 22.46 -7.00
C VAL A 64 18.53 21.45 -5.87
N LEU A 65 18.73 21.95 -4.65
CA LEU A 65 18.72 21.14 -3.44
C LEU A 65 17.38 21.32 -2.69
N LEU A 66 16.60 20.25 -2.62
CA LEU A 66 15.33 20.20 -1.92
C LEU A 66 15.52 19.60 -0.52
N ARG A 67 15.11 20.38 0.49
CA ARG A 67 15.14 19.93 1.88
C ARG A 67 13.97 19.01 2.19
N ASN A 68 14.24 17.85 2.79
CA ASN A 68 13.26 16.82 3.13
C ASN A 68 12.02 17.39 3.86
N ALA A 69 12.22 18.29 4.82
CA ALA A 69 11.18 18.85 5.67
C ALA A 69 10.15 19.69 4.89
N GLN A 70 10.50 20.17 3.69
CA GLN A 70 9.64 20.95 2.82
C GLN A 70 9.02 20.12 1.70
N VAL A 71 9.45 18.87 1.51
CA VAL A 71 8.86 17.94 0.54
C VAL A 71 7.53 17.43 1.08
N ARG A 72 6.53 17.35 0.21
CA ARG A 72 5.20 16.80 0.48
C ARG A 72 5.02 15.43 -0.16
N LEU A 73 5.34 15.31 -1.45
CA LEU A 73 5.16 14.11 -2.24
C LEU A 73 6.24 14.02 -3.32
N ILE A 74 6.67 12.79 -3.62
CA ILE A 74 7.58 12.49 -4.72
C ILE A 74 6.86 11.52 -5.66
N HIS A 75 6.69 11.95 -6.90
CA HIS A 75 6.18 11.10 -7.97
C HIS A 75 7.36 10.36 -8.59
N LEU A 76 7.37 9.05 -8.38
CA LEU A 76 8.34 8.15 -8.99
C LEU A 76 7.90 7.79 -10.41
N PRO A 77 8.86 7.54 -11.31
CA PRO A 77 8.60 6.96 -12.63
C PRO A 77 7.86 5.63 -12.55
N PRO A 78 7.12 5.24 -13.61
CA PRO A 78 6.35 4.00 -13.64
C PRO A 78 7.24 2.74 -13.52
N GLU A 79 8.53 2.81 -13.83
CA GLU A 79 9.46 1.68 -13.70
C GLU A 79 9.61 1.20 -12.24
N PHE A 80 9.35 2.06 -11.25
CA PHE A 80 9.44 1.74 -9.82
C PHE A 80 8.34 0.78 -9.35
N VAL A 81 7.26 0.59 -10.12
CA VAL A 81 6.22 -0.40 -9.81
C VAL A 81 6.81 -1.82 -9.71
N ASN A 82 7.90 -2.10 -10.42
CA ASN A 82 8.57 -3.39 -10.41
C ASN A 82 9.79 -3.46 -9.47
N SER A 83 10.09 -2.40 -8.70
CA SER A 83 11.24 -2.41 -7.81
C SER A 83 11.15 -3.57 -6.81
N PRO A 84 12.23 -4.36 -6.63
CA PRO A 84 12.26 -5.45 -5.67
C PRO A 84 11.98 -4.97 -4.25
N LEU A 85 12.34 -3.73 -3.92
CA LEU A 85 12.06 -3.13 -2.61
C LEU A 85 10.54 -2.93 -2.41
N LEU A 86 9.83 -2.47 -3.44
CA LEU A 86 8.38 -2.29 -3.40
C LEU A 86 7.60 -3.62 -3.48
N ASN A 87 8.17 -4.62 -4.16
CA ASN A 87 7.52 -5.92 -4.40
C ASN A 87 7.68 -6.92 -3.25
N THR A 88 8.79 -6.88 -2.52
CA THR A 88 9.14 -7.90 -1.49
C THR A 88 8.30 -7.81 -0.22
N HIS A 89 7.81 -6.63 0.15
CA HIS A 89 6.92 -6.47 1.31
C HIS A 89 5.45 -6.77 1.01
N SER A 90 5.14 -7.27 -0.18
CA SER A 90 3.75 -7.52 -0.58
C SER A 90 3.25 -8.90 -0.17
N ALA A 91 4.05 -9.99 -0.23
CA ALA A 91 3.48 -11.33 -0.05
C ALA A 91 2.84 -11.53 1.35
N GLN A 92 3.57 -11.28 2.43
CA GLN A 92 3.04 -11.46 3.79
C GLN A 92 1.99 -10.41 4.17
N THR A 93 2.20 -9.16 3.76
CA THR A 93 1.33 -8.03 4.09
C THR A 93 0.04 -8.07 3.27
N LEU A 94 0.12 -8.40 1.97
CA LEU A 94 -1.05 -8.74 1.14
C LEU A 94 -1.74 -10.00 1.63
N ASN A 95 -1.01 -11.03 2.09
CA ASN A 95 -1.65 -12.23 2.64
C ASN A 95 -2.40 -11.91 3.94
N ARG A 96 -1.84 -11.06 4.81
CA ARG A 96 -2.52 -10.54 6.01
C ARG A 96 -3.75 -9.70 5.65
N LEU A 97 -3.64 -8.83 4.66
CA LEU A 97 -4.74 -8.00 4.16
C LEU A 97 -5.84 -8.85 3.52
N LYS A 98 -5.49 -9.81 2.66
CA LYS A 98 -6.45 -10.77 2.08
C LYS A 98 -7.15 -11.60 3.16
N LYS A 99 -6.43 -11.98 4.22
CA LYS A 99 -6.99 -12.73 5.36
C LYS A 99 -7.91 -11.87 6.23
N SER A 100 -7.62 -10.58 6.42
CA SER A 100 -8.48 -9.66 7.18
C SER A 100 -9.72 -9.21 6.40
N LEU A 101 -9.62 -9.10 5.08
CA LEU A 101 -10.74 -8.76 4.19
C LEU A 101 -11.72 -9.92 3.95
N ARG A 102 -11.29 -11.18 4.19
CA ARG A 102 -12.21 -12.34 4.28
C ARG A 102 -13.02 -12.27 5.57
N ARG A 103 -13.99 -11.35 5.64
CA ARG A 103 -15.11 -11.49 6.58
C ARG A 103 -15.81 -12.79 6.22
N LYS A 104 -15.85 -13.76 7.15
CA LYS A 104 -16.72 -14.94 6.99
C LYS A 104 -18.13 -14.43 6.77
N ALA A 105 -18.71 -14.75 5.61
CA ALA A 105 -20.15 -14.59 5.40
C ALA A 105 -20.87 -15.30 6.56
N PRO A 106 -21.88 -14.67 7.20
CA PRO A 106 -22.63 -15.33 8.24
C PRO A 106 -23.30 -16.57 7.65
N THR A 107 -22.85 -17.76 8.07
CA THR A 107 -23.52 -19.00 7.73
C THR A 107 -24.82 -19.03 8.52
N ASN A 108 -25.94 -18.72 7.87
CA ASN A 108 -27.26 -19.01 8.40
C ASN A 108 -27.42 -20.54 8.53
N LYS A 109 -26.98 -21.10 9.65
CA LYS A 109 -27.37 -22.42 10.15
C LYS A 109 -28.35 -22.21 11.30
N ALA A 110 -29.58 -21.89 10.97
CA ALA A 110 -30.70 -21.95 11.90
C ALA A 110 -31.76 -22.91 11.36
N ALA A 111 -32.26 -23.76 12.26
CA ALA A 111 -33.38 -24.70 12.14
C ALA A 111 -33.10 -26.06 11.46
N LYS A 112 -32.49 -26.97 12.24
CA LYS A 112 -32.91 -28.38 12.22
C LYS A 112 -33.41 -28.70 13.63
N LYS A 113 -34.73 -28.78 13.79
CA LYS A 113 -35.40 -29.10 15.05
C LYS A 113 -35.50 -30.62 15.15
N ASP A 114 -34.87 -31.16 16.18
CA ASP A 114 -35.09 -32.47 16.81
C ASP A 114 -36.60 -32.63 17.18
N HIS A 115 -37.27 -33.77 17.36
CA HIS A 115 -36.88 -35.12 17.79
C HIS A 115 -38.11 -36.07 17.63
N SER A 116 -37.86 -37.38 17.46
CA SER A 116 -38.67 -38.54 17.89
C SER A 116 -40.21 -38.56 17.72
N GLY A 117 -40.68 -39.32 16.71
CA GLY A 117 -42.08 -39.74 16.60
C GLY A 117 -42.20 -41.18 16.07
N ASN A 118 -41.74 -42.18 16.83
CA ASN A 118 -42.02 -43.58 16.49
C ASN A 118 -42.16 -44.46 17.74
N LYS A 119 -43.35 -44.46 18.35
CA LYS A 119 -43.71 -45.51 19.31
C LYS A 119 -45.22 -45.68 19.56
N GLU A 120 -46.08 -45.60 18.54
CA GLU A 120 -47.50 -45.96 18.76
C GLU A 120 -48.26 -46.45 17.51
N LYS A 121 -47.74 -47.48 16.82
CA LYS A 121 -48.53 -48.24 15.84
C LYS A 121 -48.31 -49.76 15.89
N LYS A 122 -48.06 -50.33 17.08
CA LYS A 122 -47.89 -51.78 17.26
C LYS A 122 -48.78 -52.43 18.33
N ARG A 123 -49.87 -51.79 18.78
CA ARG A 123 -50.84 -52.39 19.72
C ARG A 123 -52.31 -52.20 19.32
N LEU A 124 -52.67 -52.58 18.10
CA LEU A 124 -54.04 -53.02 17.82
C LEU A 124 -54.01 -54.39 17.15
N LYS A 125 -53.86 -55.43 17.98
CA LYS A 125 -54.54 -56.71 17.79
C LYS A 125 -55.47 -56.86 18.99
N SER A 126 -56.77 -56.59 18.80
CA SER A 126 -57.89 -57.24 19.52
C SER A 126 -59.21 -56.52 19.22
N LEU A 127 -60.30 -57.31 19.21
CA LEU A 127 -61.70 -57.04 18.84
C LEU A 127 -61.95 -57.02 17.32
N ARG A 128 -62.32 -58.13 16.66
CA ARG A 128 -63.63 -58.83 16.67
C ARG A 128 -64.81 -57.87 16.54
N LEU A 129 -65.42 -57.81 15.36
CA LEU A 129 -66.65 -58.55 15.00
C LEU A 129 -66.69 -58.73 13.49
#